data_AF-A0A0L0N4A9-F1
#
_entry.id   AF-A0A0L0N4A9-F1
#
_cell.length_a   1.000
_cell.length_b   1.000
_cell.length_c   1.000
_cell.angle_alpha   90.00
_cell.angle_beta   90.00
_cell.angle_gamma   90.00
#
_symmetry.space_group_name_H-M   'P 1'
#
loop_
_entity.id
_entity.type
_entity.pdbx_description
1 polymer ?
#
loop_
_entity_poly.entity_id
_entity_poly.type
_entity_poly.pdbx_seq_one_letter_code
_entity_poly.pdbx_strand_id
1 'polypeptide(L)'
;MSQCKACDEPLVLRVDVDDDEDEGATIEAQTVPDDLELRCGCHFHWECLMDEASSVALSLKCPACESHLPVNAAGPSSSNVFLQTASSVPILARYRNEGGVQENLDILPSITEEAYVQNNPEVRPARALHVMCAEGDVAGIVELLRDVHDEVGDIGSLVRYQDPLAEMKSGLHLAVENRQEDVVWLLLWLSSTMPTESFPPPARQVAESMGLGRLSVQSDGDVRALQDGHGRTAESLAQQNLAAWSTLLDAGAFSP
;
A
#
# COMPACT_ATOMS: atom_id res chain seq x y z
N MET A 1 -33.17 -3.90 7.69
CA MET A 1 -31.84 -3.78 7.06
C MET A 1 -30.90 -3.31 8.15
N SER A 2 -29.71 -3.89 8.26
CA SER A 2 -28.65 -3.31 9.09
C SER A 2 -28.32 -1.91 8.54
N GLN A 3 -28.09 -0.95 9.42
CA GLN A 3 -27.60 0.40 9.10
C GLN A 3 -26.18 0.52 9.64
N CYS A 4 -25.39 1.36 8.99
CA CYS A 4 -24.04 1.68 9.46
C CYS A 4 -24.10 2.35 10.82
N LYS A 5 -23.30 1.87 11.77
CA LYS A 5 -23.25 2.41 13.13
C LYS A 5 -22.53 3.75 13.27
N ALA A 6 -21.91 4.24 12.20
CA ALA A 6 -21.22 5.53 12.20
C ALA A 6 -22.06 6.65 11.55
N CYS A 7 -22.72 6.37 10.42
CA CYS A 7 -23.46 7.38 9.66
C CYS A 7 -24.99 7.17 9.63
N ASP A 8 -25.51 6.08 10.22
CA ASP A 8 -26.93 5.70 10.24
C ASP A 8 -27.59 5.45 8.85
N GLU A 9 -26.78 5.43 7.78
CA GLU A 9 -27.24 5.15 6.42
C GLU A 9 -27.30 3.64 6.11
N PRO A 10 -28.07 3.23 5.08
CA PRO A 10 -28.06 1.86 4.57
C PRO A 10 -26.66 1.42 4.12
N LEU A 11 -26.30 0.17 4.38
CA LEU A 11 -25.00 -0.45 4.07
C LEU A 11 -24.86 -0.83 2.59
N VAL A 12 -25.05 0.16 1.72
CA VAL A 12 -24.90 0.05 0.28
C VAL A 12 -24.21 1.31 -0.25
N LEU A 13 -23.43 1.14 -1.30
CA LEU A 13 -22.88 2.24 -2.10
C LEU A 13 -23.76 2.43 -3.34
N ARG A 14 -23.93 3.68 -3.77
CA ARG A 14 -24.61 4.00 -5.03
C ARG A 14 -23.57 4.01 -6.14
N VAL A 15 -23.87 3.30 -7.22
CA VAL A 15 -23.07 3.29 -8.44
C VAL A 15 -23.84 4.12 -9.46
N ASP A 16 -23.24 5.22 -9.89
CA ASP A 16 -23.75 6.01 -11.00
C ASP A 16 -23.51 5.20 -12.29
N VAL A 17 -24.57 4.97 -13.07
CA VAL A 17 -24.46 4.31 -14.36
C VAL A 17 -24.08 5.38 -15.38
N ASP A 18 -22.96 5.23 -16.07
CA ASP A 18 -22.56 6.15 -17.13
C ASP A 18 -23.68 6.23 -18.19
N ASP A 19 -24.24 7.43 -18.36
CA ASP A 19 -25.37 7.78 -19.25
C ASP A 19 -24.98 7.72 -20.75
N ASP A 20 -24.46 6.59 -21.24
CA ASP A 20 -24.08 6.48 -22.66
C ASP A 20 -25.06 5.69 -23.55
N GLU A 21 -26.03 4.94 -23.03
CA GLU A 21 -27.04 4.27 -23.88
C GLU A 21 -28.40 4.01 -23.16
N ASP A 22 -29.31 5.00 -23.16
CA ASP A 22 -30.74 4.87 -23.54
C ASP A 22 -31.61 6.01 -22.95
N GLU A 23 -32.08 6.91 -23.83
CA GLU A 23 -33.18 7.84 -23.54
C GLU A 23 -34.49 7.04 -23.34
N GLY A 24 -34.77 6.55 -22.12
CA GLY A 24 -36.12 6.06 -21.81
C GLY A 24 -36.33 5.08 -20.67
N ALA A 25 -35.27 4.56 -20.02
CA ALA A 25 -35.42 3.69 -18.86
C ALA A 25 -35.37 4.51 -17.55
N THR A 26 -36.26 4.21 -16.60
CA THR A 26 -36.15 4.73 -15.23
C THR A 26 -34.78 4.36 -14.67
N ILE A 27 -33.94 5.36 -14.39
CA ILE A 27 -32.63 5.21 -13.76
C ILE A 27 -32.86 4.66 -12.35
N GLU A 28 -32.93 3.33 -12.20
CA GLU A 28 -32.78 2.70 -10.91
C GLU A 28 -31.29 2.78 -10.57
N ALA A 29 -30.93 3.70 -9.67
CA ALA A 29 -29.57 3.79 -9.15
C ALA A 29 -29.13 2.41 -8.69
N GLN A 30 -28.14 1.84 -9.35
CA GLN A 30 -27.61 0.53 -8.97
C GLN A 30 -26.91 0.69 -7.63
N THR A 31 -27.22 -0.19 -6.69
CA THR A 31 -26.58 -0.18 -5.38
C THR A 31 -25.83 -1.48 -5.16
N VAL A 32 -24.58 -1.37 -4.73
CA VAL A 32 -23.77 -2.51 -4.33
C VAL A 32 -23.68 -2.58 -2.81
N PRO A 33 -23.60 -3.77 -2.19
CA PRO A 33 -23.40 -3.87 -0.75
C PRO A 33 -22.09 -3.22 -0.30
N ASP A 34 -22.09 -2.62 0.88
CA ASP A 34 -20.88 -2.25 1.62
C ASP A 34 -21.17 -2.47 3.11
N ASP A 35 -21.13 -3.73 3.51
CA ASP A 35 -21.50 -4.19 4.84
C ASP A 35 -20.33 -4.93 5.50
N LEU A 36 -19.63 -4.22 6.39
CA LEU A 36 -18.59 -4.76 7.25
C LEU A 36 -19.18 -5.08 8.63
N GLU A 37 -19.38 -6.37 8.89
CA GLU A 37 -19.87 -6.88 10.16
C GLU A 37 -18.71 -7.30 11.06
N LEU A 38 -18.57 -6.61 12.19
CA LEU A 38 -17.66 -7.00 13.27
C LEU A 38 -18.29 -8.14 14.10
N ARG A 39 -17.47 -8.94 14.79
CA ARG A 39 -17.97 -10.06 15.61
C ARG A 39 -18.90 -9.71 16.76
N CYS A 40 -18.90 -8.45 17.19
CA CYS A 40 -19.89 -7.96 18.14
C CYS A 40 -21.29 -7.76 17.51
N GLY A 41 -21.44 -8.01 16.21
CA GLY A 41 -22.68 -7.82 15.44
C GLY A 41 -22.94 -6.37 15.03
N CYS A 42 -21.96 -5.48 15.22
CA CYS A 42 -22.06 -4.11 14.71
C CYS A 42 -21.64 -4.07 13.23
N HIS A 43 -22.38 -3.29 12.45
CA HIS A 43 -22.19 -3.15 11.02
C HIS A 43 -21.74 -1.73 10.67
N PHE A 44 -20.82 -1.61 9.72
CA PHE A 44 -20.27 -0.35 9.24
C PHE A 44 -20.08 -0.40 7.72
N HIS A 45 -20.12 0.76 7.07
CA HIS A 45 -19.44 0.92 5.78
C HIS A 45 -17.94 0.73 6.00
N TRP A 46 -17.23 0.24 4.99
CA TRP A 46 -15.78 0.04 5.09
C TRP A 46 -15.08 1.36 5.46
N GLU A 47 -15.36 2.41 4.69
CA GLU A 47 -14.77 3.75 4.89
C GLU A 47 -15.11 4.32 6.27
N CYS A 48 -16.36 4.21 6.72
CA CYS A 48 -16.75 4.71 8.03
C CYS A 48 -16.02 4.03 9.20
N LEU A 49 -15.66 2.74 9.10
CA LEU A 49 -14.83 2.11 10.12
C LEU A 49 -13.38 2.57 10.01
N MET A 50 -12.87 2.75 8.78
CA MET A 50 -11.51 3.23 8.52
C MET A 50 -11.31 4.67 9.03
N ASP A 51 -12.32 5.54 8.98
CA ASP A 51 -12.27 6.87 9.61
C ASP A 51 -12.00 6.81 11.12
N GLU A 52 -12.42 5.74 11.80
CA GLU A 52 -12.18 5.48 13.22
C GLU A 52 -10.91 4.66 13.48
N ALA A 53 -10.10 4.36 12.46
CA ALA A 53 -8.96 3.44 12.53
C ALA A 53 -7.98 3.79 13.66
N SER A 54 -7.63 5.07 13.85
CA SER A 54 -6.74 5.49 14.95
C SER A 54 -7.30 5.13 16.33
N SER A 55 -8.60 5.33 16.56
CA SER A 55 -9.27 4.99 17.82
C SER A 55 -9.34 3.47 18.03
N VAL A 56 -9.66 2.74 16.96
CA VAL A 56 -9.75 1.27 17.00
C VAL A 56 -8.38 0.63 17.19
N ALA A 57 -7.34 1.11 16.52
CA ALA A 57 -5.97 0.62 16.67
C ALA A 57 -5.44 0.80 18.10
N LEU A 58 -5.78 1.91 18.75
CA LEU A 58 -5.36 2.21 20.12
C LEU A 58 -6.14 1.42 21.18
N SER A 59 -7.45 1.29 21.00
CA SER A 59 -8.34 0.70 22.01
C SER A 59 -8.58 -0.80 21.83
N LEU A 60 -8.41 -1.31 20.60
CA LEU A 60 -8.80 -2.65 20.15
C LEU A 60 -10.29 -2.94 20.41
N LYS A 61 -11.13 -1.92 20.36
CA LYS A 61 -12.56 -1.99 20.64
C LYS A 61 -13.40 -1.50 19.47
N CYS A 62 -14.63 -2.01 19.38
CA CYS A 62 -15.65 -1.51 18.47
C CYS A 62 -15.98 -0.05 18.82
N PRO A 63 -15.96 0.90 17.86
CA PRO A 63 -16.27 2.30 18.15
C PRO A 63 -17.75 2.51 18.52
N ALA A 64 -18.65 1.60 18.13
CA ALA A 64 -20.08 1.73 18.41
C ALA A 64 -20.53 1.12 19.74
N CYS A 65 -19.91 0.02 20.19
CA CYS A 65 -20.37 -0.74 21.37
C CYS A 65 -19.27 -1.09 22.37
N GLU A 66 -18.04 -0.61 22.14
CA GLU A 66 -16.85 -0.79 22.98
C GLU A 66 -16.42 -2.25 23.22
N SER A 67 -17.03 -3.21 22.52
CA SER A 67 -16.66 -4.62 22.62
C SER A 67 -15.24 -4.84 22.09
N HIS A 68 -14.43 -5.62 22.82
CA HIS A 68 -13.08 -5.98 22.41
C HIS A 68 -13.10 -6.79 21.11
N LEU A 69 -12.34 -6.36 20.10
CA LEU A 69 -12.38 -6.90 18.74
C LEU A 69 -11.43 -8.08 18.49
N PRO A 70 -10.16 -8.08 18.95
CA PRO A 70 -9.22 -9.17 18.65
C PRO A 70 -9.68 -10.54 19.15
N VAL A 71 -9.34 -11.60 18.40
CA VAL A 71 -9.65 -12.98 18.81
C VAL A 71 -8.68 -13.42 19.92
N ASN A 72 -9.09 -13.42 21.18
CA ASN A 72 -8.24 -14.06 22.19
C ASN A 72 -8.08 -15.56 21.88
N ALA A 73 -6.94 -15.96 21.32
CA ALA A 73 -6.38 -17.27 21.61
C ALA A 73 -5.85 -17.16 23.04
N ALA A 74 -6.54 -17.77 24.00
CA ALA A 74 -6.19 -17.68 25.41
C ALA A 74 -4.70 -18.00 25.65
N GLY A 75 -3.94 -17.01 26.10
CA GLY A 75 -2.58 -17.11 26.62
C GLY A 75 -2.26 -15.85 27.45
N PRO A 76 -1.57 -15.96 28.60
CA PRO A 76 -1.52 -14.88 29.58
C PRO A 76 -0.56 -13.76 29.15
N SER A 77 -1.06 -12.53 29.30
CA SER A 77 -0.38 -11.27 29.64
C SER A 77 0.98 -10.94 29.01
N SER A 78 1.02 -9.85 28.25
CA SER A 78 2.18 -8.96 28.19
C SER A 78 1.71 -7.51 28.00
N SER A 79 1.97 -6.68 28.99
CA SER A 79 1.81 -5.23 28.98
C SER A 79 3.04 -4.59 28.31
N ASN A 80 2.87 -3.91 27.17
CA ASN A 80 3.71 -2.85 26.57
C ASN A 80 3.02 -2.49 25.23
N VAL A 81 2.19 -1.46 25.11
CA VAL A 81 2.49 -0.02 24.93
C VAL A 81 3.56 0.26 23.87
N PHE A 82 3.06 0.58 22.67
CA PHE A 82 3.68 1.41 21.64
C PHE A 82 5.02 0.88 21.06
N LEU A 83 4.97 0.42 19.80
CA LEU A 83 6.10 -0.08 18.99
C LEU A 83 6.57 -1.51 19.31
N GLN A 84 5.68 -2.47 19.14
CA GLN A 84 6.03 -3.83 18.76
C GLN A 84 5.11 -4.21 17.59
N THR A 85 5.67 -4.87 16.58
CA THR A 85 4.96 -5.55 15.47
C THR A 85 3.52 -5.85 15.87
N ALA A 86 2.55 -5.31 15.13
CA ALA A 86 1.11 -5.37 15.37
C ALA A 86 0.75 -6.58 16.23
N SER A 87 0.12 -6.34 17.39
CA SER A 87 -0.46 -7.37 18.24
C SER A 87 -0.94 -8.53 17.37
N SER A 88 -0.27 -9.69 17.44
CA SER A 88 -0.40 -10.83 16.51
C SER A 88 -1.79 -11.49 16.45
N VAL A 89 -2.79 -10.82 17.02
CA VAL A 89 -4.13 -11.31 17.24
C VAL A 89 -5.05 -10.64 16.24
N PRO A 90 -5.61 -11.39 15.27
CA PRO A 90 -6.36 -10.79 14.17
C PRO A 90 -7.68 -10.18 14.65
N ILE A 91 -8.15 -9.16 13.93
CA ILE A 91 -9.51 -8.62 14.06
C ILE A 91 -10.30 -9.19 12.89
N LEU A 92 -11.07 -10.24 13.17
CA LEU A 92 -11.86 -10.91 12.14
C LEU A 92 -13.22 -10.22 11.97
N ALA A 93 -13.59 -9.97 10.72
CA ALA A 93 -14.88 -9.42 10.30
C ALA A 93 -15.46 -10.24 9.14
N ARG A 94 -16.76 -10.07 8.88
CA ARG A 94 -17.40 -10.51 7.63
C ARG A 94 -17.63 -9.28 6.78
N TYR A 95 -17.10 -9.28 5.56
CA TYR A 95 -17.30 -8.18 4.62
C TYR A 95 -18.15 -8.63 3.44
N ARG A 96 -19.20 -7.87 3.12
CA ARG A 96 -20.02 -8.07 1.93
C ARG A 96 -19.91 -6.85 1.02
N ASN A 97 -19.37 -7.07 -0.17
CA ASN A 97 -19.19 -6.06 -1.20
C ASN A 97 -19.66 -6.57 -2.58
N GLU A 98 -19.35 -5.83 -3.65
CA GLU A 98 -19.64 -6.22 -5.03
C GLU A 98 -19.04 -7.59 -5.41
N GLY A 99 -17.86 -7.91 -4.88
CA GLY A 99 -17.16 -9.18 -5.11
C GLY A 99 -17.73 -10.38 -4.36
N GLY A 100 -18.77 -10.18 -3.53
CA GLY A 100 -19.44 -11.23 -2.77
C GLY A 100 -19.23 -11.09 -1.26
N VAL A 101 -19.16 -12.23 -0.56
CA VAL A 101 -19.00 -12.28 0.91
C VAL A 101 -17.65 -12.87 1.24
N GLN A 102 -16.86 -12.13 2.01
CA GLN A 102 -15.59 -12.56 2.59
C GLN A 102 -15.80 -12.81 4.08
N GLU A 103 -15.78 -14.09 4.46
CA GLU A 103 -15.88 -14.52 5.86
C GLU A 103 -14.50 -14.51 6.53
N ASN A 104 -14.43 -14.15 7.81
CA ASN A 104 -13.20 -14.11 8.60
C ASN A 104 -12.08 -13.26 7.96
N LEU A 105 -12.42 -12.14 7.33
CA LEU A 105 -11.45 -11.16 6.85
C LEU A 105 -10.72 -10.56 8.05
N ASP A 106 -9.40 -10.68 8.10
CA ASP A 106 -8.59 -9.97 9.09
C ASP A 106 -8.43 -8.51 8.66
N ILE A 107 -9.10 -7.61 9.38
CA ILE A 107 -9.08 -6.17 9.10
C ILE A 107 -8.06 -5.42 9.96
N LEU A 108 -7.33 -6.10 10.86
CA LEU A 108 -6.30 -5.44 11.68
C LEU A 108 -5.19 -4.81 10.81
N PRO A 109 -4.70 -5.44 9.73
CA PRO A 109 -3.73 -4.80 8.85
C PRO A 109 -4.25 -3.48 8.26
N SER A 110 -5.48 -3.48 7.72
CA SER A 110 -6.11 -2.27 7.15
C SER A 110 -6.33 -1.18 8.20
N ILE A 111 -6.78 -1.54 9.42
CA ILE A 111 -6.92 -0.59 10.53
C ILE A 111 -5.55 -0.01 10.93
N THR A 112 -4.52 -0.84 11.02
CA THR A 112 -3.17 -0.41 11.42
C THR A 112 -2.59 0.54 10.39
N GLU A 113 -2.77 0.19 9.12
CA GLU A 113 -2.38 1.00 7.98
C GLU A 113 -3.06 2.37 7.98
N GLU A 114 -4.40 2.40 8.06
CA GLU A 114 -5.15 3.65 8.01
C GLU A 114 -4.84 4.52 9.24
N ALA A 115 -4.75 3.91 10.43
CA ALA A 115 -4.32 4.62 11.64
C ALA A 115 -2.93 5.26 11.48
N TYR A 116 -1.99 4.57 10.82
CA TYR A 116 -0.66 5.13 10.57
C TYR A 116 -0.73 6.33 9.62
N VAL A 117 -1.48 6.24 8.53
CA VAL A 117 -1.64 7.32 7.55
C VAL A 117 -2.37 8.52 8.16
N GLN A 118 -3.42 8.30 8.96
CA GLN A 118 -4.12 9.38 9.68
C GLN A 118 -3.19 10.17 10.61
N ASN A 119 -2.22 9.48 11.22
CA ASN A 119 -1.24 10.11 12.11
C ASN A 119 0.00 10.66 11.40
N ASN A 120 0.24 10.29 10.13
CA ASN A 120 1.38 10.75 9.33
C ASN A 120 0.93 11.02 7.88
N PRO A 121 0.11 12.05 7.60
CA PRO A 121 -0.49 12.25 6.28
C PRO A 121 0.53 12.40 5.15
N GLU A 122 1.73 12.91 5.45
CA GLU A 122 2.84 13.09 4.52
C GLU A 122 3.38 11.78 3.92
N VAL A 123 3.12 10.63 4.56
CA VAL A 123 3.57 9.32 4.07
C VAL A 123 2.64 8.75 2.99
N ARG A 124 1.44 9.31 2.81
CA ARG A 124 0.42 8.80 1.89
C ARG A 124 0.94 8.66 0.45
N PRO A 125 1.62 9.65 -0.15
CA PRO A 125 2.21 9.49 -1.47
C PRO A 125 3.26 8.37 -1.51
N ALA A 126 4.09 8.24 -0.48
CA ALA A 126 5.14 7.22 -0.44
C ALA A 126 4.55 5.80 -0.37
N ARG A 127 3.44 5.64 0.33
CA ARG A 127 2.72 4.35 0.43
C ARG A 127 1.96 4.03 -0.86
N ALA A 128 1.35 5.02 -1.51
CA ALA A 128 0.77 4.85 -2.83
C ALA A 128 1.83 4.40 -3.86
N LEU A 129 3.02 5.02 -3.82
CA LEU A 129 4.16 4.61 -4.65
C LEU A 129 4.54 3.14 -4.42
N HIS A 130 4.54 2.67 -3.18
CA HIS A 130 4.86 1.27 -2.83
C HIS A 130 3.84 0.27 -3.40
N VAL A 131 2.54 0.59 -3.35
CA VAL A 131 1.48 -0.21 -3.99
C VAL A 131 1.73 -0.31 -5.49
N MET A 132 1.93 0.82 -6.17
CA MET A 132 2.21 0.84 -7.61
C MET A 132 3.49 0.07 -7.95
N CYS A 133 4.52 0.13 -7.08
CA CYS A 133 5.75 -0.64 -7.26
C CYS A 133 5.53 -2.16 -7.15
N ALA A 134 4.63 -2.60 -6.28
CA ALA A 134 4.28 -4.02 -6.15
C ALA A 134 3.43 -4.49 -7.34
N GLU A 135 2.52 -3.66 -7.83
CA GLU A 135 1.60 -3.98 -8.93
C GLU A 135 2.24 -3.85 -10.32
N GLY A 136 3.33 -3.09 -10.44
CA GLY A 136 3.99 -2.84 -11.72
C GLY A 136 3.43 -1.64 -12.48
N ASP A 137 2.69 -0.76 -11.80
CA ASP A 137 2.05 0.40 -12.43
C ASP A 137 3.04 1.55 -12.63
N VAL A 138 3.85 1.43 -13.68
CA VAL A 138 4.83 2.46 -14.09
C VAL A 138 4.15 3.79 -14.41
N ALA A 139 2.95 3.78 -15.00
CA ALA A 139 2.24 5.00 -15.38
C ALA A 139 1.77 5.77 -14.15
N GLY A 140 1.14 5.07 -13.19
CA GLY A 140 0.73 5.64 -11.91
C GLY A 140 1.92 6.18 -11.11
N ILE A 141 3.06 5.48 -11.10
CA ILE A 141 4.29 5.98 -10.45
C ILE A 141 4.69 7.33 -11.06
N VAL A 142 4.72 7.44 -12.39
CA VAL A 142 5.12 8.67 -13.08
C VAL A 142 4.17 9.83 -12.80
N GLU A 143 2.86 9.57 -12.82
CA GLU A 143 1.83 10.56 -12.50
C GLU A 143 1.98 11.06 -11.07
N LEU A 144 2.08 10.15 -10.10
CA LEU A 144 2.30 10.48 -8.69
C LEU A 144 3.58 11.31 -8.48
N LEU A 145 4.68 10.94 -9.14
CA LEU A 145 5.94 11.68 -9.02
C LEU A 145 5.85 13.10 -9.60
N ARG A 146 5.05 13.32 -10.65
CA ARG A 146 4.81 14.65 -11.21
C ARG A 146 3.99 15.51 -10.26
N ASP A 147 2.92 14.97 -9.71
CA ASP A 147 2.07 15.68 -8.75
C ASP A 147 2.87 16.09 -7.50
N VAL A 148 3.66 15.17 -6.95
CA VAL A 148 4.53 15.45 -5.79
C VAL A 148 5.65 16.45 -6.12
N HIS A 149 6.19 16.42 -7.34
CA HIS A 149 7.20 17.40 -7.78
C HIS A 149 6.64 18.82 -7.73
N ASP A 150 5.42 19.00 -8.22
CA ASP A 150 4.75 20.29 -8.29
C ASP A 150 4.36 20.82 -6.91
N GLU A 151 4.07 19.94 -5.94
CA GLU A 151 3.63 20.31 -4.58
C GLU A 151 4.77 20.46 -3.55
N VAL A 152 5.72 19.52 -3.47
CA VAL A 152 6.63 19.36 -2.31
C VAL A 152 8.11 19.26 -2.71
N GLY A 153 8.42 18.92 -3.96
CA GLY A 153 9.76 19.00 -4.55
C GLY A 153 10.80 17.93 -4.11
N ASP A 154 10.61 17.23 -2.99
CA ASP A 154 11.53 16.17 -2.53
C ASP A 154 11.14 14.76 -3.01
N ILE A 155 11.24 14.56 -4.33
CA ILE A 155 11.02 13.26 -4.98
C ILE A 155 11.98 12.18 -4.45
N GLY A 156 13.20 12.57 -4.08
CA GLY A 156 14.22 11.62 -3.65
C GLY A 156 13.83 10.90 -2.37
N SER A 157 13.34 11.62 -1.37
CA SER A 157 12.86 11.01 -0.12
C SER A 157 11.65 10.10 -0.36
N LEU A 158 10.78 10.44 -1.32
CA LEU A 158 9.65 9.60 -1.72
C LEU A 158 10.12 8.25 -2.29
N VAL A 159 11.00 8.28 -3.29
CA VAL A 159 11.51 7.08 -3.98
C VAL A 159 12.30 6.17 -3.04
N ARG A 160 12.99 6.74 -2.06
CA ARG A 160 13.81 6.02 -1.07
C ARG A 160 13.06 5.70 0.23
N TYR A 161 11.79 6.05 0.32
CA TYR A 161 11.00 5.79 1.52
C TYR A 161 11.00 4.29 1.85
N GLN A 162 11.18 3.99 3.14
CA GLN A 162 11.12 2.66 3.71
C GLN A 162 9.92 2.59 4.64
N ASP A 163 8.97 1.69 4.34
CA ASP A 163 7.71 1.62 5.07
C ASP A 163 7.87 0.80 6.37
N PRO A 164 7.70 1.40 7.56
CA PRO A 164 7.78 0.68 8.84
C PRO A 164 6.73 -0.42 8.99
N LEU A 165 5.59 -0.31 8.31
CA LEU A 165 4.52 -1.32 8.32
C LEU A 165 4.84 -2.51 7.39
N ALA A 166 5.71 -2.31 6.41
CA ALA A 166 6.16 -3.34 5.48
C ALA A 166 7.59 -3.79 5.76
N GLU A 167 7.97 -3.90 7.05
CA GLU A 167 9.30 -4.33 7.48
C GLU A 167 10.42 -3.49 6.87
N MET A 168 10.28 -2.16 6.84
CA MET A 168 11.25 -1.23 6.24
C MET A 168 11.57 -1.50 4.76
N LYS A 169 10.72 -2.23 4.03
CA LYS A 169 10.90 -2.39 2.58
C LYS A 169 10.77 -1.04 1.88
N SER A 170 11.57 -0.84 0.84
CA SER A 170 11.41 0.26 -0.11
C SER A 170 10.66 -0.22 -1.35
N GLY A 171 10.27 0.71 -2.22
CA GLY A 171 9.66 0.38 -3.52
C GLY A 171 10.52 -0.61 -4.34
N LEU A 172 11.85 -0.52 -4.23
CA LEU A 172 12.75 -1.44 -4.95
C LEU A 172 12.66 -2.87 -4.40
N HIS A 173 12.53 -3.05 -3.08
CA HIS A 173 12.33 -4.37 -2.49
C HIS A 173 11.02 -4.99 -2.99
N LEU A 174 9.94 -4.19 -2.98
CA LEU A 174 8.62 -4.62 -3.42
C LEU A 174 8.60 -4.99 -4.91
N ALA A 175 9.23 -4.20 -5.77
CA ALA A 175 9.33 -4.48 -7.20
C ALA A 175 10.10 -5.80 -7.47
N VAL A 176 11.19 -6.05 -6.71
CA VAL A 176 11.97 -7.28 -6.81
C VAL A 176 11.18 -8.52 -6.36
N GLU A 177 10.47 -8.42 -5.23
CA GLU A 177 9.65 -9.53 -4.71
C GLU A 177 8.50 -9.88 -5.66
N ASN A 178 7.88 -8.86 -6.27
CA ASN A 178 6.73 -9.01 -7.16
C ASN A 178 7.09 -9.16 -8.65
N ARG A 179 8.37 -9.26 -9.01
CA ARG A 179 8.85 -9.51 -10.39
C ARG A 179 8.52 -8.38 -11.38
N GLN A 180 8.53 -7.14 -10.89
CA GLN A 180 8.21 -5.95 -11.68
C GLN A 180 9.48 -5.33 -12.26
N GLU A 181 10.00 -5.91 -13.36
CA GLU A 181 11.28 -5.49 -13.96
C GLU A 181 11.27 -4.02 -14.43
N ASP A 182 10.18 -3.56 -15.05
CA ASP A 182 10.09 -2.17 -15.54
C ASP A 182 10.14 -1.17 -14.38
N VAL A 183 9.50 -1.49 -13.25
CA VAL A 183 9.58 -0.69 -12.02
C VAL A 183 10.99 -0.72 -11.44
N VAL A 184 11.66 -1.88 -11.43
CA VAL A 184 13.06 -1.97 -10.99
C VAL A 184 13.92 -1.00 -11.80
N TRP A 185 13.82 -1.02 -13.13
CA TRP A 185 14.58 -0.12 -13.99
C TRP A 185 14.25 1.35 -13.74
N LEU A 186 12.98 1.69 -13.55
CA LEU A 186 12.54 3.04 -13.22
C LEU A 186 13.16 3.53 -11.90
N LEU A 187 13.06 2.73 -10.84
CA LEU A 187 13.59 3.10 -9.52
C LEU A 187 15.12 3.23 -9.51
N LEU A 188 15.82 2.35 -10.24
CA LEU A 188 17.26 2.46 -10.45
C LEU A 188 17.61 3.74 -11.24
N TRP A 189 16.84 4.07 -12.30
CA TRP A 189 17.06 5.29 -13.07
C TRP A 189 16.92 6.54 -12.20
N LEU A 190 15.87 6.58 -11.38
CA LEU A 190 15.55 7.69 -10.51
C LEU A 190 16.58 7.86 -9.40
N SER A 191 16.92 6.80 -8.66
CA SER A 191 17.61 6.92 -7.38
C SER A 191 18.82 6.00 -7.17
N SER A 192 19.47 5.52 -8.24
CA SER A 192 20.78 4.83 -8.13
C SER A 192 21.94 5.69 -8.61
N THR A 193 23.14 5.38 -8.11
CA THR A 193 24.42 5.94 -8.60
C THR A 193 24.93 5.25 -9.88
N MET A 194 24.18 4.31 -10.44
CA MET A 194 24.60 3.54 -11.60
C MET A 194 24.81 4.45 -12.83
N PRO A 195 25.90 4.29 -13.62
CA PRO A 195 26.11 5.11 -14.82
C PRO A 195 24.97 4.97 -15.83
N THR A 196 24.62 6.07 -16.51
CA THR A 196 23.54 6.08 -17.52
C THR A 196 23.74 5.05 -18.63
N GLU A 197 24.99 4.74 -18.99
CA GLU A 197 25.30 3.78 -20.05
C GLU A 197 25.08 2.32 -19.65
N SER A 198 24.96 2.04 -18.34
CA SER A 198 24.62 0.71 -17.85
C SER A 198 23.14 0.38 -18.00
N PHE A 199 22.29 1.37 -18.33
CA PHE A 199 20.86 1.15 -18.51
C PHE A 199 20.54 0.64 -19.93
N PRO A 200 19.69 -0.40 -20.05
CA PRO A 200 19.17 -0.84 -21.33
C PRO A 200 18.51 0.32 -22.09
N PRO A 201 18.68 0.44 -23.42
CA PRO A 201 18.04 1.50 -24.20
C PRO A 201 16.51 1.61 -24.00
N PRO A 202 15.74 0.51 -23.90
CA PRO A 202 14.30 0.58 -23.62
C PRO A 202 13.98 1.26 -22.28
N ALA A 203 14.70 0.91 -21.23
CA ALA A 203 14.53 1.51 -19.89
C ALA A 203 14.81 3.02 -19.90
N ARG A 204 15.86 3.45 -20.61
CA ARG A 204 16.18 4.88 -20.78
C ARG A 204 15.09 5.62 -21.53
N GLN A 205 14.63 5.05 -22.66
CA GLN A 205 13.61 5.67 -23.50
C GLN A 205 12.29 5.86 -22.75
N VAL A 206 11.89 4.88 -21.94
CA VAL A 206 10.69 4.98 -21.10
C VAL A 206 10.82 6.15 -20.12
N ALA A 207 11.90 6.20 -19.34
CA ALA A 207 12.10 7.27 -18.37
C ALA A 207 12.21 8.67 -19.02
N GLU A 208 12.92 8.78 -20.14
CA GLU A 208 13.05 10.02 -20.91
C GLU A 208 11.72 10.47 -21.53
N SER A 209 10.95 9.55 -22.12
CA SER A 209 9.64 9.84 -22.71
C SER A 209 8.62 10.32 -21.67
N MET A 210 8.82 9.89 -20.42
CA MET A 210 8.02 10.29 -19.26
C MET A 210 8.52 11.60 -18.64
N GLY A 211 9.56 12.23 -19.18
CA GLY A 211 10.12 13.49 -18.68
C GLY A 211 10.77 13.38 -17.31
N LEU A 212 11.00 12.15 -16.82
CA LEU A 212 11.63 11.90 -15.53
C LEU A 212 13.15 11.95 -15.68
N GLY A 213 13.73 13.06 -15.22
CA GLY A 213 15.17 13.19 -15.08
C GLY A 213 15.73 12.24 -14.01
N ARG A 214 17.04 12.01 -14.03
CA ARG A 214 17.73 11.30 -12.95
C ARG A 214 17.91 12.23 -11.76
N LEU A 215 17.67 11.72 -10.55
CA LEU A 215 17.99 12.49 -9.35
C LEU A 215 19.50 12.52 -9.16
N SER A 216 20.01 13.62 -8.62
CA SER A 216 21.41 13.70 -8.19
C SER A 216 21.56 12.92 -6.88
N VAL A 217 22.09 11.70 -6.98
CA VAL A 217 22.20 10.77 -5.85
C VAL A 217 23.66 10.69 -5.41
N GLN A 218 23.90 10.95 -4.12
CA GLN A 218 25.17 10.64 -3.48
C GLN A 218 25.22 9.16 -3.10
N SER A 219 26.41 8.60 -2.86
CA SER A 219 26.58 7.17 -2.57
C SER A 219 25.79 6.65 -1.36
N ASP A 220 25.53 7.51 -0.38
CA ASP A 220 24.71 7.22 0.80
C ASP A 220 23.20 7.28 0.53
N GLY A 221 22.79 7.86 -0.60
CA GLY A 221 21.41 7.90 -1.07
C GLY A 221 21.09 6.87 -2.16
N ASP A 222 21.98 5.91 -2.43
CA ASP A 222 21.71 4.89 -3.46
C ASP A 222 20.60 3.94 -3.01
N VAL A 223 19.52 3.87 -3.80
CA VAL A 223 18.38 2.98 -3.53
C VAL A 223 18.78 1.51 -3.43
N ARG A 224 19.87 1.10 -4.09
CA ARG A 224 20.43 -0.27 -4.06
C ARG A 224 21.03 -0.63 -2.70
N ALA A 225 21.46 0.36 -1.92
CA ALA A 225 22.07 0.17 -0.62
C ALA A 225 21.06 0.08 0.53
N LEU A 226 19.77 0.36 0.28
CA LEU A 226 18.72 0.27 1.28
C LEU A 226 18.53 -1.18 1.74
N GLN A 227 18.30 -1.35 3.04
CA GLN A 227 18.09 -2.63 3.69
C GLN A 227 16.70 -2.69 4.32
N ASP A 228 15.97 -3.77 4.08
CA ASP A 228 14.73 -4.05 4.81
C ASP A 228 15.00 -4.32 6.30
N GLY A 229 13.92 -4.57 7.06
CA GLY A 229 13.94 -4.83 8.50
C GLY A 229 14.67 -6.11 8.89
N HIS A 230 15.02 -6.95 7.91
CA HIS A 230 15.84 -8.15 8.07
C HIS A 230 17.30 -7.93 7.66
N GLY A 231 17.69 -6.69 7.30
CA GLY A 231 19.02 -6.37 6.82
C GLY A 231 19.31 -6.82 5.39
N ARG A 232 18.27 -7.16 4.61
CA ARG A 232 18.41 -7.64 3.23
C ARG A 232 18.30 -6.47 2.26
N THR A 233 19.15 -6.45 1.24
CA THR A 233 19.04 -5.51 0.12
C THR A 233 18.14 -6.07 -0.99
N ALA A 234 17.77 -5.23 -1.96
CA ALA A 234 17.14 -5.67 -3.19
C ALA A 234 17.94 -6.76 -3.93
N GLU A 235 19.27 -6.67 -3.91
CA GLU A 235 20.16 -7.73 -4.44
C GLU A 235 19.96 -9.06 -3.70
N SER A 236 19.88 -9.01 -2.37
CA SER A 236 19.71 -10.20 -1.53
C SER A 236 18.36 -10.88 -1.80
N LEU A 237 17.32 -10.10 -2.11
CA LEU A 237 16.01 -10.61 -2.53
C LEU A 237 16.07 -11.19 -3.95
N ALA A 238 16.72 -10.50 -4.89
CA ALA A 238 16.89 -10.97 -6.25
C ALA A 238 17.64 -12.31 -6.33
N GLN A 239 18.68 -12.49 -5.49
CA GLN A 239 19.42 -13.74 -5.38
C GLN A 239 18.57 -14.93 -4.90
N GLN A 240 17.49 -14.68 -4.15
CA GLN A 240 16.54 -15.74 -3.74
C GLN A 240 15.62 -16.18 -4.89
N ASN A 241 15.55 -15.41 -5.97
CA ASN A 241 14.71 -15.67 -7.15
C ASN A 241 15.51 -15.51 -8.45
N LEU A 242 16.60 -16.29 -8.58
CA LEU A 242 17.51 -16.26 -9.74
C LEU A 242 16.81 -16.45 -11.08
N ALA A 243 15.72 -17.23 -11.11
CA ALA A 243 14.97 -17.48 -12.34
C ALA A 243 14.37 -16.19 -12.92
N ALA A 244 13.96 -15.24 -12.08
CA ALA A 244 13.44 -13.95 -12.51
C ALA A 244 14.54 -12.93 -12.77
N TRP A 245 15.65 -12.97 -12.01
CA TRP A 245 16.58 -11.84 -11.90
C TRP A 245 18.01 -12.10 -12.38
N SER A 246 18.33 -13.30 -12.88
CA SER A 246 19.70 -13.67 -13.31
C SER A 246 20.35 -12.65 -14.24
N THR A 247 19.64 -12.16 -15.26
CA THR A 247 20.18 -11.17 -16.19
C THR A 247 20.56 -9.85 -15.54
N LEU A 248 19.74 -9.34 -14.61
CA LEU A 248 20.01 -8.09 -13.90
C LEU A 248 21.12 -8.27 -12.85
N LEU A 249 21.18 -9.43 -12.20
CA LEU A 249 22.24 -9.80 -11.26
C LEU A 249 23.60 -9.90 -11.97
N ASP A 250 23.65 -10.57 -13.13
CA ASP A 250 24.87 -10.71 -13.93
C ASP A 250 25.36 -9.36 -14.47
N ALA A 251 24.44 -8.43 -14.73
CA ALA A 251 24.74 -7.05 -15.12
C ALA A 251 25.20 -6.17 -13.96
N GLY A 252 25.15 -6.65 -12.71
CA GLY A 252 25.48 -5.87 -11.51
C GLY A 252 24.47 -4.76 -11.20
N ALA A 253 23.23 -4.86 -11.70
CA ALA A 253 22.23 -3.80 -11.57
C ALA A 253 21.82 -3.52 -10.12
N PHE A 254 21.89 -4.53 -9.25
CA PHE A 254 21.48 -4.42 -7.84
C PHE A 254 22.63 -4.10 -6.87
N SER A 255 23.89 -4.15 -7.31
CA SER A 255 25.04 -3.89 -6.44
C SER A 255 25.42 -2.40 -6.49
N PRO A 256 25.51 -1.66 -5.37
CA PRO A 256 25.87 -0.24 -5.33
C PRO A 256 27.20 0.10 -6.01
#